data_AF-A0A535S1J2-F1
#
_entry.id   AF-A0A535S1J2-F1
#
_cell.length_a   1.000
_cell.length_b   1.000
_cell.length_c   1.000
_cell.angle_alpha   90.00
_cell.angle_beta   90.00
_cell.angle_gamma   90.00
#
_symmetry.space_group_name_H-M   'P 1'
#
loop_
_entity.id
_entity.type
_entity.pdbx_description
1 polymer ?
#
loop_
_entity_poly.entity_id
_entity_poly.type
_entity_poly.pdbx_seq_one_letter_code
_entity_poly.pdbx_strand_id
1 'polypeptide(L)'
;MVNSLNTWIQSRSYDKQFQVWGAYDAETTWDGADKTRQFVDSFNGNDTFKVPLVDFGDMRQGAPLVDPDTGQAEQTWTDEDRYYVAWKAGYDVPLPEIYDRSDLQDWVRLQQSYHDLNFLGIMTEACSAGESLSPTDPRVDCGSVFNGYGFPPTTALSQLKQNILQKNPLYYVTSMPVPY
;
A
#
# COMPACT_ATOMS: atom_id res chain seq x y z
N MET A 1 1.41 10.27 16.78
CA MET A 1 1.46 11.37 15.81
C MET A 1 0.08 11.70 15.24
N VAL A 2 -0.61 10.74 14.60
CA VAL A 2 -1.94 10.95 13.97
C VAL A 2 -2.98 11.53 14.92
N ASN A 3 -3.12 10.98 16.14
CA ASN A 3 -4.02 11.54 17.16
C ASN A 3 -3.71 13.01 17.46
N SER A 4 -2.44 13.36 17.70
CA SER A 4 -2.04 14.73 18.03
C SER A 4 -2.36 15.71 16.90
N LEU A 5 -2.18 15.30 15.65
CA LEU A 5 -2.51 16.14 14.51
C LEU A 5 -4.03 16.28 14.33
N ASN A 6 -4.80 15.20 14.50
CA ASN A 6 -6.27 15.28 14.48
C ASN A 6 -6.82 16.16 15.63
N THR A 7 -6.24 16.09 16.83
CA THR A 7 -6.58 17.01 17.93
C THR A 7 -6.29 18.45 17.53
N TRP A 8 -5.14 18.71 16.89
CA TRP A 8 -4.78 20.06 16.48
C TRP A 8 -5.71 20.61 15.39
N ILE A 9 -6.05 19.85 14.34
CA ILE A 9 -6.94 20.33 13.28
C ILE A 9 -8.35 20.61 13.81
N GLN A 10 -8.86 19.80 14.75
CA GLN A 10 -10.14 20.06 15.42
C GLN A 10 -10.09 21.33 16.26
N SER A 11 -8.99 21.55 17.00
CA SER A 11 -8.78 22.79 17.77
C SER A 11 -8.73 24.06 16.90
N ARG A 12 -8.45 23.90 15.60
CA ARG A 12 -8.44 24.98 14.59
C ARG A 12 -9.72 25.03 13.75
N SER A 13 -10.67 24.12 13.99
CA SER A 13 -11.89 23.96 13.17
C SER A 13 -11.60 23.69 11.69
N TYR A 14 -10.47 23.04 11.40
CA TYR A 14 -10.07 22.59 10.06
C TYR A 14 -10.56 21.18 9.73
N ASP A 15 -11.15 20.49 10.70
CA ASP A 15 -11.74 19.16 10.58
C ASP A 15 -12.91 19.08 9.57
N LYS A 16 -13.45 20.23 9.16
CA LYS A 16 -14.43 20.35 8.06
C LYS A 16 -13.80 20.43 6.67
N GLN A 17 -12.49 20.63 6.59
CA GLN A 17 -11.76 20.84 5.32
C GLN A 17 -10.89 19.64 4.98
N PHE A 18 -10.22 19.05 5.97
CA PHE A 18 -9.41 17.85 5.78
C PHE A 18 -9.39 16.97 7.02
N GLN A 19 -9.06 15.70 6.82
CA GLN A 19 -8.85 14.70 7.86
C GLN A 19 -7.42 14.16 7.76
N VAL A 20 -6.91 13.61 8.85
CA VAL A 20 -5.57 13.01 8.88
C VAL A 20 -5.71 11.54 9.20
N TRP A 21 -5.21 10.70 8.31
CA TRP A 21 -5.18 9.24 8.45
C TRP A 21 -3.77 8.76 8.75
N GLY A 22 -3.67 7.52 9.25
CA GLY A 22 -2.38 6.82 9.30
C GLY A 22 -2.07 6.20 7.95
N ALA A 23 -0.79 6.00 7.67
CA ALA A 23 -0.38 5.14 6.58
C ALA A 23 0.98 4.50 6.84
N TYR A 24 1.23 3.38 6.18
CA TYR A 24 2.47 2.61 6.23
C TYR A 24 2.61 1.79 4.94
N ASP A 25 3.80 1.21 4.74
CA ASP A 25 4.12 0.38 3.59
C ASP A 25 4.51 -1.01 4.09
N ALA A 26 3.57 -1.95 4.04
CA ALA A 26 3.79 -3.31 4.52
C ALA A 26 4.52 -4.14 3.47
N GLU A 27 5.84 -4.15 3.52
CA GLU A 27 6.66 -4.95 2.62
C GLU A 27 7.05 -6.28 3.27
N THR A 28 6.49 -7.38 2.80
CA THR A 28 6.63 -8.72 3.41
C THR A 28 8.05 -9.28 3.34
N THR A 29 8.87 -8.69 2.49
CA THR A 29 10.27 -9.04 2.32
C THR A 29 11.19 -8.20 3.20
N TRP A 30 10.71 -7.12 3.83
CA TRP A 30 11.53 -6.23 4.67
C TRP A 30 11.29 -6.39 6.16
N ASP A 31 10.07 -6.72 6.59
CA ASP A 31 9.74 -6.92 8.00
C ASP A 31 8.97 -8.23 8.24
N GLY A 32 9.06 -8.75 9.45
CA GLY A 32 8.34 -9.93 9.91
C GLY A 32 6.85 -9.69 10.11
N ALA A 33 6.05 -10.75 9.92
CA ALA A 33 4.62 -10.69 10.14
C ALA A 33 4.24 -10.33 11.59
N ASP A 34 5.04 -10.77 12.56
CA ASP A 34 4.85 -10.50 14.00
C ASP A 34 5.03 -9.02 14.34
N LYS A 35 6.11 -8.42 13.86
CA LYS A 35 6.41 -6.99 14.05
C LYS A 35 5.38 -6.11 13.37
N THR A 36 5.02 -6.45 12.14
CA THR A 36 4.02 -5.66 11.39
C THR A 36 2.64 -5.76 12.03
N ARG A 37 2.22 -6.96 12.48
CA ARG A 37 0.98 -7.12 13.27
C ARG A 37 1.04 -6.30 14.56
N GLN A 38 2.17 -6.32 15.28
CA GLN A 38 2.31 -5.54 16.50
C GLN A 38 2.17 -4.03 16.22
N PHE A 39 2.72 -3.54 15.12
CA PHE A 39 2.55 -2.15 14.69
C PHE A 39 1.08 -1.82 14.43
N VAL A 40 0.40 -2.62 13.61
CA VAL A 40 -1.02 -2.46 13.27
C VAL A 40 -1.90 -2.50 14.53
N ASP A 41 -1.71 -3.51 15.38
CA ASP A 41 -2.45 -3.66 16.64
C ASP A 41 -2.23 -2.47 17.57
N SER A 42 -0.99 -1.98 17.64
CA SER A 42 -0.64 -0.82 18.46
C SER A 42 -1.26 0.47 17.91
N PHE A 43 -1.28 0.67 16.59
CA PHE A 43 -1.94 1.82 15.98
C PHE A 43 -3.44 1.80 16.29
N ASN A 44 -4.12 0.70 15.95
CA ASN A 44 -5.56 0.57 16.07
C ASN A 44 -6.06 0.58 17.52
N GLY A 45 -5.29 -0.04 18.41
CA GLY A 45 -5.55 -0.05 19.84
C GLY A 45 -5.44 1.34 20.49
N ASN A 46 -4.65 2.24 19.90
CA ASN A 46 -4.41 3.60 20.43
C ASN A 46 -5.04 4.71 19.60
N ASP A 47 -5.70 4.40 18.49
CA ASP A 47 -6.38 5.39 17.67
C ASP A 47 -7.66 5.89 18.37
N THR A 48 -7.63 7.17 18.78
CA THR A 48 -8.76 7.83 19.45
C THR A 48 -9.79 8.33 18.44
N PHE A 49 -9.37 8.63 17.21
CA PHE A 49 -10.22 9.22 16.18
C PHE A 49 -10.87 8.18 15.28
N LYS A 50 -10.46 6.91 15.37
CA LYS A 50 -11.01 5.80 14.60
C LYS A 50 -10.91 6.07 13.10
N VAL A 51 -9.73 6.54 12.69
CA VAL A 51 -9.36 6.89 11.33
C VAL A 51 -8.72 5.69 10.62
N PRO A 52 -8.82 5.64 9.29
CA PRO A 52 -8.13 4.60 8.52
C PRO A 52 -6.62 4.57 8.76
N LEU A 53 -6.07 3.35 8.76
CA LEU A 53 -4.65 3.07 8.58
C LEU A 53 -4.47 2.53 7.16
N VAL A 54 -3.88 3.35 6.28
CA VAL A 54 -3.72 2.99 4.87
C VAL A 54 -2.45 2.16 4.68
N ASP A 55 -2.60 0.98 4.13
CA ASP A 55 -1.48 0.10 3.78
C ASP A 55 -1.13 0.23 2.29
N PHE A 56 0.07 0.70 2.00
CA PHE A 56 0.62 0.80 0.64
C PHE A 56 1.39 -0.45 0.20
N GLY A 57 1.52 -1.46 1.05
CA GLY A 57 2.38 -2.62 0.89
C GLY A 57 2.30 -3.38 -0.44
N ASP A 58 3.39 -4.08 -0.76
CA ASP A 58 3.48 -4.95 -1.94
C ASP A 58 2.78 -6.32 -1.75
N MET A 59 2.57 -6.73 -0.49
CA MET A 59 2.08 -8.05 -0.06
C MET A 59 2.72 -9.25 -0.77
N ARG A 60 3.96 -9.10 -1.23
CA ARG A 60 4.68 -10.12 -2.01
C ARG A 60 4.78 -11.44 -1.25
N GLN A 61 4.89 -12.54 -1.97
CA GLN A 61 5.38 -13.77 -1.38
C GLN A 61 6.92 -13.75 -1.28
N GLY A 62 7.45 -13.98 -0.08
CA GLY A 62 8.88 -14.03 0.14
C GLY A 62 9.23 -14.31 1.59
N ALA A 63 10.52 -14.57 1.83
CA ALA A 63 11.07 -14.55 3.18
C ALA A 63 11.45 -13.11 3.54
N PRO A 64 11.14 -12.64 4.75
CA PRO A 64 11.57 -11.32 5.20
C PRO A 64 13.09 -11.27 5.34
N LEU A 65 13.62 -10.05 5.45
CA LEU A 65 15.02 -9.83 5.76
C LEU A 65 15.38 -10.42 7.13
N VAL A 66 16.68 -10.56 7.35
CA VAL A 66 17.21 -10.83 8.68
C VAL A 66 17.15 -9.52 9.45
N ASP A 67 16.57 -9.55 10.64
CA ASP A 67 16.51 -8.42 11.55
C ASP A 67 17.94 -7.90 11.83
N PRO A 68 18.26 -6.65 11.49
CA PRO A 68 19.61 -6.11 11.65
C PRO A 68 20.02 -5.95 13.13
N ASP A 69 19.05 -5.81 14.04
CA ASP A 69 19.31 -5.59 15.48
C ASP A 69 19.53 -6.91 16.22
N THR A 70 18.84 -7.98 15.80
CA THR A 70 18.90 -9.30 16.48
C THR A 70 19.70 -10.36 15.71
N GLY A 71 19.94 -10.15 14.41
CA GLY A 71 20.57 -11.10 13.51
C GLY A 71 19.74 -12.37 13.26
N GLN A 72 18.46 -12.37 13.64
CA GLN A 72 17.54 -13.50 13.45
C GLN A 72 16.70 -13.32 12.20
N ALA A 73 16.35 -14.44 11.57
CA ALA A 73 15.37 -14.42 10.49
C ALA A 73 14.00 -14.01 11.06
N GLU A 74 13.36 -13.06 10.40
CA GLU A 74 12.03 -12.62 10.80
C GLU A 74 10.95 -13.61 10.36
N GLN A 75 9.75 -13.49 10.95
CA GLN A 75 8.66 -14.41 10.67
C GLN A 75 8.15 -14.23 9.23
N THR A 76 8.20 -15.30 8.42
CA THR A 76 7.55 -15.35 7.11
C THR A 76 6.05 -15.12 7.21
N TRP A 77 5.54 -14.35 6.26
CA TRP A 77 4.12 -14.03 6.17
C TRP A 77 3.31 -15.17 5.56
N THR A 78 2.31 -15.62 6.31
CA THR A 78 1.20 -16.42 5.77
C THR A 78 0.19 -15.51 5.06
N ASP A 79 -0.71 -16.09 4.28
CA ASP A 79 -1.81 -15.29 3.70
C ASP A 79 -2.76 -14.73 4.77
N GLU A 80 -2.89 -15.39 5.92
CA GLU A 80 -3.65 -14.86 7.05
C GLU A 80 -2.97 -13.64 7.66
N ASP A 81 -1.64 -13.59 7.69
CA ASP A 81 -0.89 -12.40 8.12
C ASP A 81 -1.11 -11.24 7.17
N ARG A 82 -0.98 -11.49 5.86
CA ARG A 82 -1.23 -10.48 4.82
C ARG A 82 -2.66 -9.94 4.91
N TYR A 83 -3.66 -10.82 5.00
CA TYR A 83 -5.06 -10.43 5.14
C TYR A 83 -5.34 -9.67 6.44
N TYR A 84 -4.72 -10.09 7.55
CA TYR A 84 -4.85 -9.42 8.84
C TYR A 84 -4.39 -7.97 8.77
N VAL A 85 -3.15 -7.79 8.35
CA VAL A 85 -2.46 -6.50 8.28
C VAL A 85 -3.14 -5.59 7.25
N ALA A 86 -3.49 -6.11 6.08
CA ALA A 86 -4.10 -5.30 5.02
C ALA A 86 -5.54 -4.85 5.30
N TRP A 87 -6.34 -5.65 6.03
CA TRP A 87 -7.81 -5.45 6.04
C TRP A 87 -8.54 -5.90 7.31
N LYS A 88 -8.15 -7.04 7.90
CA LYS A 88 -8.94 -7.64 8.98
C LYS A 88 -8.70 -6.99 10.33
N ALA A 89 -7.54 -6.39 10.54
CA ALA A 89 -7.32 -5.46 11.64
C ALA A 89 -8.26 -4.24 11.50
N GLY A 90 -8.65 -3.67 12.64
CA GLY A 90 -9.71 -2.66 12.65
C GLY A 90 -9.24 -1.34 12.07
N TYR A 91 -9.97 -0.78 11.10
CA TYR A 91 -9.65 0.48 10.41
C TYR A 91 -8.51 0.40 9.37
N ASP A 92 -7.89 -0.76 9.18
CA ASP A 92 -6.93 -0.98 8.10
C ASP A 92 -7.62 -1.02 6.75
N VAL A 93 -7.04 -0.31 5.79
CA VAL A 93 -7.53 -0.27 4.41
C VAL A 93 -6.34 -0.35 3.45
N PRO A 94 -6.35 -1.30 2.49
CA PRO A 94 -5.24 -1.44 1.57
C PRO A 94 -5.41 -0.46 0.40
N LEU A 95 -4.33 0.24 0.07
CA LEU A 95 -4.11 1.02 -1.14
C LEU A 95 -2.82 0.49 -1.81
N PRO A 96 -2.85 -0.74 -2.37
CA PRO A 96 -1.65 -1.44 -2.81
C PRO A 96 -0.78 -0.63 -3.76
N GLU A 97 0.52 -0.56 -3.48
CA GLU A 97 1.54 -0.12 -4.42
C GLU A 97 1.96 -1.26 -5.32
N ILE A 98 1.71 -1.09 -6.61
CA ILE A 98 1.98 -2.11 -7.62
C ILE A 98 3.23 -1.70 -8.40
N TYR A 99 4.34 -2.34 -8.09
CA TYR A 99 5.63 -2.12 -8.75
C TYR A 99 5.75 -2.96 -10.03
N ASP A 100 5.26 -4.21 -9.99
CA ASP A 100 5.28 -5.10 -11.13
C ASP A 100 4.07 -6.07 -11.19
N ARG A 101 4.11 -6.98 -12.16
CA ARG A 101 3.01 -7.92 -12.42
C ARG A 101 2.83 -8.94 -11.30
N SER A 102 3.89 -9.31 -10.60
CA SER A 102 3.86 -10.34 -9.56
C SER A 102 3.15 -9.84 -8.30
N ASP A 103 3.41 -8.60 -7.87
CA ASP A 103 2.75 -7.97 -6.71
C ASP A 103 1.24 -7.95 -6.87
N LEU A 104 0.86 -7.56 -8.08
CA LEU A 104 -0.51 -7.48 -8.50
C LEU A 104 -1.20 -8.85 -8.48
N GLN A 105 -0.49 -9.90 -8.88
CA GLN A 105 -0.98 -11.27 -8.82
C GLN A 105 -1.13 -11.75 -7.37
N ASP A 106 -0.23 -11.35 -6.48
CA ASP A 106 -0.30 -11.69 -5.06
C ASP A 106 -1.49 -11.03 -4.37
N TRP A 107 -1.75 -9.76 -4.62
CA TRP A 107 -2.95 -9.06 -4.13
C TRP A 107 -4.26 -9.67 -4.65
N VAL A 108 -4.31 -10.00 -5.95
CA VAL A 108 -5.48 -10.67 -6.55
C VAL A 108 -5.71 -12.06 -5.94
N ARG A 109 -4.64 -12.82 -5.73
CA ARG A 109 -4.70 -14.15 -5.11
C ARG A 109 -5.18 -14.05 -3.66
N LEU A 110 -4.70 -13.07 -2.89
CA LEU A 110 -5.13 -12.83 -1.53
C LEU A 110 -6.63 -12.53 -1.45
N GLN A 111 -7.15 -11.65 -2.32
CA GLN A 111 -8.58 -11.33 -2.37
C GLN A 111 -9.46 -12.51 -2.83
N GLN A 112 -8.92 -13.43 -3.63
CA GLN A 112 -9.61 -14.68 -3.99
C GLN A 112 -9.70 -15.65 -2.80
N SER A 113 -8.74 -15.62 -1.87
CA SER A 113 -8.80 -16.40 -0.64
C SER A 113 -9.67 -15.74 0.43
N TYR A 114 -9.72 -14.40 0.46
CA TYR A 114 -10.46 -13.60 1.43
C TYR A 114 -11.42 -12.63 0.73
N HIS A 115 -12.60 -13.13 0.38
CA HIS A 115 -13.57 -12.41 -0.46
C HIS A 115 -14.14 -11.11 0.14
N ASP A 116 -13.98 -10.90 1.45
CA ASP A 116 -14.40 -9.68 2.14
C ASP A 116 -13.33 -8.58 2.14
N LEU A 117 -12.09 -8.90 1.76
CA LEU A 117 -11.02 -7.92 1.57
C LEU A 117 -11.42 -6.92 0.47
N ASN A 118 -11.51 -5.64 0.85
CA ASN A 118 -11.79 -4.56 -0.08
C ASN A 118 -10.61 -3.58 -0.10
N PHE A 119 -10.37 -3.00 -1.26
CA PHE A 119 -9.32 -2.02 -1.44
C PHE A 119 -9.88 -0.62 -1.32
N LEU A 120 -9.12 0.26 -0.66
CA LEU A 120 -9.33 1.69 -0.75
C LEU A 120 -9.10 2.14 -2.20
N GLY A 121 -8.10 1.57 -2.87
CA GLY A 121 -7.69 1.93 -4.22
C GLY A 121 -6.57 1.06 -4.76
N ILE A 122 -5.86 1.56 -5.77
CA ILE A 122 -4.54 1.07 -6.18
C ILE A 122 -3.64 2.28 -6.45
N MET A 123 -2.37 2.15 -6.04
CA MET A 123 -1.25 2.99 -6.42
C MET A 123 -0.32 2.21 -7.37
N THR A 124 0.19 2.85 -8.42
CA THR A 124 1.07 2.19 -9.39
C THR A 124 2.31 3.01 -9.60
N GLU A 125 3.47 2.44 -9.29
CA GLU A 125 4.76 3.06 -9.61
C GLU A 125 5.18 2.64 -11.02
N ALA A 126 5.57 3.62 -11.85
CA ALA A 126 6.20 3.36 -13.14
C ALA A 126 7.72 3.50 -12.99
N CYS A 127 8.39 2.43 -12.54
CA CYS A 127 9.83 2.11 -12.63
C CYS A 127 10.90 3.19 -12.27
N SER A 128 11.74 2.89 -11.27
CA SER A 128 13.21 3.15 -11.25
C SER A 128 13.91 2.29 -10.17
N ALA A 129 15.20 1.90 -10.17
CA ALA A 129 16.42 2.20 -10.97
C ALA A 129 17.56 1.17 -10.68
N GLY A 130 18.67 1.18 -11.43
CA GLY A 130 19.92 0.54 -10.95
C GLY A 130 21.16 0.60 -11.87
N GLU A 131 21.04 0.27 -13.16
CA GLU A 131 22.13 0.33 -14.14
C GLU A 131 21.59 0.83 -15.48
N SER A 132 22.46 1.35 -16.36
CA SER A 132 22.07 1.72 -17.72
C SER A 132 21.57 0.49 -18.47
N LEU A 133 20.25 0.35 -18.60
CA LEU A 133 19.63 -0.73 -19.37
C LEU A 133 19.98 -0.55 -20.85
N SER A 134 20.23 -1.68 -21.54
CA SER A 134 20.49 -1.71 -22.99
C SER A 134 19.38 -0.98 -23.75
N PRO A 135 19.63 -0.19 -24.81
CA PRO A 135 18.61 0.55 -25.57
C PRO A 135 17.46 -0.29 -26.17
N THR A 136 17.61 -1.61 -26.16
CA THR A 136 16.60 -2.58 -26.62
C THR A 136 15.85 -3.24 -25.46
N ASP A 137 16.16 -2.89 -24.21
CA ASP A 137 15.45 -3.35 -23.03
C ASP A 137 14.10 -2.64 -22.95
N PRO A 138 12.98 -3.38 -22.84
CA PRO A 138 11.64 -2.80 -22.89
C PRO A 138 11.32 -1.85 -21.72
N ARG A 139 12.22 -1.70 -20.74
CA ARG A 139 12.12 -0.74 -19.62
C ARG A 139 12.83 0.61 -19.88
N VAL A 140 13.49 0.78 -21.03
CA VAL A 140 14.27 1.99 -21.37
C VAL A 140 13.37 3.20 -21.66
N ASP A 141 12.08 2.98 -21.89
CA ASP A 141 11.09 4.03 -22.16
C ASP A 141 10.42 4.58 -20.88
N CYS A 142 11.21 4.75 -19.81
CA CYS A 142 10.82 5.55 -18.65
C CYS A 142 11.60 6.89 -18.60
N GLY A 143 12.16 7.30 -19.75
CA GLY A 143 12.92 8.52 -19.95
C GLY A 143 12.04 9.72 -20.30
N SER A 144 11.35 10.28 -19.31
CA SER A 144 11.19 11.72 -19.12
C SER A 144 10.25 11.97 -17.94
N VAL A 145 10.72 12.75 -16.96
CA VAL A 145 9.83 13.56 -16.13
C VAL A 145 9.06 14.44 -17.12
N PHE A 146 7.86 14.03 -17.53
CA PHE A 146 7.03 14.84 -18.41
C PHE A 146 5.62 14.95 -17.88
N ASN A 147 5.24 16.22 -17.74
CA ASN A 147 3.99 16.72 -17.22
C ASN A 147 2.78 16.04 -17.85
N GLY A 148 2.00 15.40 -16.99
CA GLY A 148 0.62 15.05 -17.26
C GLY A 148 0.44 13.66 -17.84
N TYR A 149 -0.53 12.96 -17.24
CA TYR A 149 -1.09 11.66 -17.63
C TYR A 149 -0.25 10.44 -17.22
N GLY A 150 -0.48 9.99 -15.98
CA GLY A 150 -0.23 8.61 -15.59
C GLY A 150 -1.11 7.65 -16.42
N PHE A 151 -0.80 6.35 -16.34
CA PHE A 151 -1.46 5.18 -16.94
C PHE A 151 -0.67 4.46 -18.05
N PRO A 152 0.25 3.56 -17.65
CA PRO A 152 0.08 2.15 -18.00
C PRO A 152 0.48 1.19 -16.87
N PRO A 153 -0.52 0.66 -16.18
CA PRO A 153 -0.34 -0.45 -15.22
C PRO A 153 -0.45 -1.95 -15.62
N THR A 154 -0.38 -2.38 -16.87
CA THR A 154 -0.28 -1.62 -18.09
C THR A 154 -1.61 -0.95 -18.53
N THR A 155 -2.54 -0.63 -17.59
CA THR A 155 -3.92 -0.02 -17.72
C THR A 155 -4.64 0.27 -16.38
N ALA A 156 -3.96 0.35 -15.24
CA ALA A 156 -4.39 0.39 -13.82
C ALA A 156 -4.93 -0.93 -13.35
N LEU A 157 -4.19 -2.00 -13.62
CA LEU A 157 -4.66 -3.37 -13.75
C LEU A 157 -5.79 -3.54 -14.81
N SER A 158 -5.96 -2.57 -15.72
CA SER A 158 -7.17 -2.26 -16.52
C SER A 158 -8.37 -1.77 -15.70
N GLN A 159 -8.08 -0.72 -14.92
CA GLN A 159 -8.85 0.03 -13.92
C GLN A 159 -9.40 -0.79 -12.75
N LEU A 160 -8.46 -1.21 -11.92
CA LEU A 160 -8.47 -2.13 -10.79
C LEU A 160 -8.84 -3.58 -11.16
N LYS A 161 -8.82 -3.96 -12.44
CA LYS A 161 -9.72 -4.99 -13.00
C LYS A 161 -11.17 -4.60 -12.70
N GLN A 162 -11.53 -3.48 -13.31
CA GLN A 162 -12.85 -2.89 -13.41
C GLN A 162 -13.50 -2.56 -12.04
N ASN A 163 -12.68 -2.26 -11.02
CA ASN A 163 -13.02 -1.65 -9.73
C ASN A 163 -13.74 -2.52 -8.72
N ILE A 164 -13.28 -3.76 -8.43
CA ILE A 164 -14.03 -4.62 -7.50
C ILE A 164 -15.51 -4.80 -8.02
N LEU A 165 -15.64 -4.50 -9.31
CA LEU A 165 -16.73 -4.21 -10.22
C LEU A 165 -18.00 -3.44 -9.89
N GLN A 166 -18.49 -3.36 -8.66
CA GLN A 166 -19.80 -2.71 -8.42
C GLN A 166 -20.00 -2.12 -7.03
N LYS A 167 -19.00 -2.22 -6.14
CA LYS A 167 -19.14 -1.68 -4.79
C LYS A 167 -18.70 -0.22 -4.69
N ASN A 168 -19.31 0.46 -3.74
CA ASN A 168 -19.11 1.86 -3.41
C ASN A 168 -18.71 1.97 -1.93
N PRO A 169 -17.64 2.73 -1.57
CA PRO A 169 -16.72 3.47 -2.43
C PRO A 169 -15.39 2.74 -2.70
N LEU A 170 -14.81 3.06 -3.85
CA LEU A 170 -13.43 2.77 -4.19
C LEU A 170 -12.79 4.07 -4.68
N TYR A 171 -11.60 4.37 -4.19
CA TYR A 171 -10.82 5.57 -4.44
C TYR A 171 -9.55 5.23 -5.22
N TYR A 172 -9.44 5.65 -6.48
CA TYR A 172 -8.28 5.32 -7.30
C TYR A 172 -7.22 6.44 -7.27
N VAL A 173 -5.94 6.10 -7.02
CA VAL A 173 -4.82 7.06 -7.00
C VAL A 173 -3.69 6.55 -7.90
N THR A 174 -3.63 7.02 -9.14
CA THR A 174 -2.43 6.84 -10.00
C THR A 174 -1.32 7.74 -9.47
N SER A 175 -0.06 7.29 -9.60
CA SER A 175 1.12 8.12 -9.35
C SER A 175 0.90 9.50 -9.99
N MET A 176 0.82 10.52 -9.14
CA MET A 176 0.87 11.91 -9.56
C MET A 176 2.34 12.27 -9.62
N PRO A 177 2.91 12.66 -10.77
CA PRO A 177 4.13 13.45 -10.70
C PRO A 177 3.80 14.67 -9.84
N VAL A 178 4.55 14.89 -8.77
CA VAL A 178 4.51 16.16 -8.05
C VAL A 178 5.37 17.11 -8.87
N PRO A 179 4.80 18.06 -9.64
CA PRO A 179 5.61 19.14 -10.17
C PRO A 179 5.99 20.00 -8.96
N TYR A 180 7.28 20.35 -8.85
CA TYR A 180 7.72 21.39 -7.93
C TYR A 180 6.85 22.66 -8.04
#